data_AF-A0A2V9J0V6-F1
#
_entry.id   AF-A0A2V9J0V6-F1
#
_cell.length_a   1.000
_cell.length_b   1.000
_cell.length_c   1.000
_cell.angle_alpha   90.00
_cell.angle_beta   90.00
_cell.angle_gamma   90.00
#
_symmetry.space_group_name_H-M   'P 1'
#
loop_
_entity.id
_entity.type
_entity.pdbx_description
1 polymer ?
#
loop_
_entity_poly.entity_id
_entity_poly.type
_entity_poly.pdbx_seq_one_letter_code
_entity_poly.pdbx_strand_id
1 'polypeptide(L)'
;MNVDSRRNVRVNLHAHVILQGTDRFGKPFQVQGESVDFSRKGLGLLVPENLVGPGSVVTLSVPKKFRGDAVVQWTRHDAETG
;
A
#
# COMPACT_ATOMS: atom_id res chain seq x y z
N MET A 1 -9.51 -6.70 25.11
CA MET A 1 -9.89 -7.67 24.05
C MET A 1 -9.75 -6.95 22.72
N ASN A 2 -8.78 -7.35 21.90
CA ASN A 2 -8.63 -6.80 20.56
C ASN A 2 -9.64 -7.51 19.65
N VAL A 3 -10.77 -6.88 19.39
CA VAL A 3 -11.78 -7.44 18.48
C VAL A 3 -11.20 -7.36 17.09
N ASP A 4 -10.89 -8.51 16.48
CA ASP A 4 -10.47 -8.57 15.09
C ASP A 4 -11.63 -8.07 14.22
N SER A 5 -11.56 -6.80 13.83
CA SER A 5 -12.57 -6.11 13.03
C SER A 5 -12.47 -6.45 11.54
N ARG A 6 -11.48 -7.25 11.13
CA ARG A 6 -11.24 -7.57 9.73
C ARG A 6 -12.17 -8.69 9.27
N ARG A 7 -13.00 -8.38 8.26
CA ARG A 7 -13.87 -9.37 7.61
C ARG A 7 -13.12 -10.41 6.75
N ASN A 8 -11.83 -10.20 6.47
CA ASN A 8 -11.03 -11.10 5.64
C ASN A 8 -9.71 -11.43 6.31
N VAL A 9 -9.36 -12.72 6.31
CA VAL A 9 -8.02 -13.19 6.67
C VAL A 9 -6.99 -12.56 5.74
N ARG A 10 -5.89 -12.07 6.33
CA ARG A 10 -4.73 -11.55 5.59
C ARG A 10 -3.57 -12.52 5.72
N VAL A 11 -2.85 -12.71 4.62
CA VAL A 11 -1.65 -13.55 4.55
C VAL A 11 -0.44 -12.63 4.43
N ASN A 12 0.62 -12.92 5.19
CA ASN A 12 1.87 -12.19 5.06
C ASN A 12 2.46 -12.43 3.66
N LEU A 13 2.83 -11.36 2.98
CA LEU A 13 3.36 -11.41 1.62
C LEU A 13 4.46 -10.37 1.52
N HIS A 14 5.67 -10.79 1.14
CA HIS A 14 6.86 -9.93 0.97
C HIS A 14 7.19 -9.75 -0.52
N ALA A 15 6.22 -9.27 -1.28
CA ALA A 15 6.36 -9.08 -2.72
C ALA A 15 6.83 -7.66 -3.03
N HIS A 16 7.72 -7.54 -4.01
CA HIS A 16 8.09 -6.24 -4.56
C HIS A 16 6.91 -5.62 -5.32
N VAL A 17 6.56 -4.39 -4.97
CA VAL A 17 5.43 -3.65 -5.54
C VAL A 17 5.91 -2.32 -6.10
N ILE A 18 5.47 -2.00 -7.32
CA ILE A 18 5.60 -0.66 -7.88
C ILE A 18 4.28 0.07 -7.63
N LEU A 19 4.35 1.21 -6.95
CA LEU A 19 3.24 2.10 -6.67
C LEU A 19 3.36 3.36 -7.52
N GLN A 20 2.29 3.71 -8.21
CA GLN A 20 2.18 4.89 -9.05
C GLN A 20 0.95 5.70 -8.62
N GLY A 21 1.04 7.02 -8.75
CA GLY A 21 -0.09 7.88 -8.46
C GLY A 21 0.28 9.35 -8.55
N THR A 22 -0.56 10.17 -7.92
CA THR A 22 -0.36 11.61 -7.78
C THR A 22 -0.16 11.92 -6.30
N ASP A 23 0.89 12.65 -5.96
CA ASP A 23 1.19 13.03 -4.59
C ASP A 23 0.25 14.13 -4.08
N ARG A 24 0.45 14.54 -2.83
CA ARG A 24 -0.35 15.58 -2.16
C ARG A 24 -0.24 16.97 -2.80
N PHE A 25 0.76 17.20 -3.65
CA PHE A 25 1.00 18.45 -4.36
C PHE A 25 0.56 18.38 -5.83
N GLY A 26 -0.05 17.27 -6.27
CA GLY A 26 -0.48 17.10 -7.65
C GLY A 26 0.62 16.57 -8.59
N LYS A 27 1.79 16.20 -8.08
CA LYS A 27 2.90 15.71 -8.90
C LYS A 27 2.79 14.19 -9.10
N PRO A 28 2.99 13.68 -10.32
CA PRO A 28 3.04 12.24 -10.54
C PRO A 28 4.27 11.63 -9.86
N PHE A 29 4.09 10.45 -9.28
CA PHE A 29 5.17 9.68 -8.67
C PHE A 29 5.15 8.22 -9.13
N GLN A 30 6.31 7.59 -9.01
CA GLN A 30 6.47 6.15 -9.07
C GLN A 30 7.51 5.75 -8.02
N VAL A 31 7.12 4.88 -7.10
CA VAL A 31 8.01 4.37 -6.05
C VAL A 31 7.95 2.85 -5.99
N GLN A 32 9.03 2.27 -5.53
CA GLN A 32 9.09 0.86 -5.19
C GLN A 32 8.80 0.70 -3.71
N GLY A 33 8.05 -0.35 -3.38
CA GLY A 33 7.72 -0.73 -2.02
C GLY A 33 7.70 -2.24 -1.88
N GLU A 34 7.40 -2.69 -0.67
CA GLU A 34 7.25 -4.09 -0.33
C GLU A 34 5.86 -4.30 0.26
N SER A 35 5.15 -5.34 -0.17
CA SER A 35 3.96 -5.74 0.55
C SER A 35 4.34 -6.31 1.91
N VAL A 36 3.43 -6.15 2.88
CA VAL A 36 3.56 -6.81 4.20
C VAL A 36 2.47 -7.86 4.38
N ASP A 37 1.28 -7.58 3.87
CA ASP A 37 0.15 -8.47 3.93
C ASP A 37 -0.73 -8.33 2.69
N PHE A 38 -1.51 -9.37 2.40
CA PHE A 38 -2.45 -9.39 1.30
C PHE A 38 -3.75 -10.10 1.69
N SER A 39 -4.85 -9.62 1.11
CA SER A 39 -6.14 -10.31 1.07
C SER A 39 -6.86 -10.00 -0.23
N ARG A 40 -7.94 -10.72 -0.51
CA ARG A 40 -8.83 -10.44 -1.66
C ARG A 40 -9.44 -9.03 -1.66
N LYS A 41 -9.36 -8.28 -0.55
CA LYS A 41 -9.96 -6.94 -0.41
C LYS A 41 -8.93 -5.83 -0.18
N GLY A 42 -7.65 -6.13 -0.13
CA GLY A 42 -6.64 -5.10 0.09
C GLY A 42 -5.25 -5.66 0.39
N LEU A 43 -4.29 -4.75 0.33
CA LEU A 43 -2.85 -5.01 0.46
C LEU A 43 -2.28 -4.02 1.48
N GLY A 44 -1.43 -4.50 2.38
CA GLY A 44 -0.56 -3.65 3.20
C GLY A 44 0.76 -3.44 2.46
N LEU A 45 1.26 -2.20 2.45
CA LEU A 45 2.50 -1.82 1.76
C LEU A 45 3.40 -1.00 2.68
N LEU A 46 4.70 -1.25 2.59
CA LEU A 46 5.76 -0.35 3.05
C LEU A 46 6.35 0.35 1.83
N VAL A 47 6.51 1.67 1.94
CA VAL A 47 7.07 2.53 0.90
C VAL A 47 8.08 3.48 1.53
N PRO A 48 9.12 3.90 0.80
CA PRO A 48 10.20 4.72 1.35
C PRO A 48 9.77 6.18 1.61
N GLU A 49 8.69 6.63 0.99
CA GLU A 49 8.31 8.04 0.97
C GLU A 49 6.85 8.27 1.36
N ASN A 50 6.61 9.36 2.09
CA ASN A 50 5.26 9.80 2.47
C ASN A 50 4.57 10.58 1.33
N LEU A 51 4.13 9.88 0.29
CA LEU A 51 3.59 10.53 -0.91
C LEU A 51 2.06 10.64 -0.95
N VAL A 52 1.36 9.78 -0.22
CA VAL A 52 -0.10 9.61 -0.31
C VAL A 52 -0.77 9.75 1.05
N GLY A 53 -2.09 9.86 1.07
CA GLY A 53 -2.90 9.87 2.28
C GLY A 53 -4.22 9.11 2.08
N PRO A 54 -5.04 8.96 3.13
CA PRO A 54 -6.37 8.35 3.01
C PRO A 54 -7.18 9.01 1.89
N GLY A 55 -7.81 8.20 1.04
CA GLY A 55 -8.58 8.65 -0.12
C GLY A 55 -7.78 8.80 -1.43
N SER A 56 -6.44 8.82 -1.38
CA SER A 56 -5.62 8.84 -2.59
C SER A 56 -5.87 7.59 -3.44
N VAL A 57 -6.06 7.79 -4.75
CA VAL A 57 -6.13 6.70 -5.74
C VAL A 57 -4.72 6.42 -6.25
N VAL A 58 -4.34 5.14 -6.24
CA VAL A 58 -3.02 4.67 -6.67
C VAL A 58 -3.16 3.47 -7.59
N THR A 59 -2.27 3.36 -8.57
CA THR A 59 -2.07 2.13 -9.33
C THR A 59 -0.95 1.35 -8.69
N LEU A 60 -1.19 0.08 -8.40
CA LEU A 60 -0.18 -0.83 -7.88
C LEU A 60 0.08 -1.95 -8.88
N SER A 61 1.34 -2.38 -8.96
CA SER A 61 1.72 -3.52 -9.78
C SER A 61 2.78 -4.38 -9.10
N VAL A 62 2.60 -5.69 -9.22
CA VAL A 62 3.59 -6.70 -8.87
C VAL A 62 4.13 -7.22 -10.19
N PRO A 63 5.42 -6.99 -10.52
CA PRO A 63 5.99 -7.36 -11.81
C PRO A 63 5.66 -8.79 -12.20
N LYS A 64 5.15 -8.97 -13.42
CA LYS A 64 4.77 -10.27 -14.02
C LYS A 64 3.63 -11.03 -13.30
N LYS A 65 2.94 -10.43 -12.32
CA LYS A 65 1.88 -11.11 -11.54
C LYS A 65 0.54 -10.37 -11.55
N PHE A 66 0.53 -9.08 -11.25
CA PHE A 66 -0.70 -8.34 -11.01
C PHE A 66 -0.54 -6.84 -11.29
N ARG A 67 -1.62 -6.20 -11.74
CA ARG A 67 -1.76 -4.74 -11.79
C ARG A 67 -3.21 -4.39 -11.44
N GLY A 68 -3.40 -3.35 -10.65
CA GLY A 68 -4.73 -2.84 -10.33
C GLY A 68 -4.71 -1.50 -9.62
N ASP A 69 -5.87 -0.88 -9.53
CA ASP A 69 -6.04 0.39 -8.84
C ASP A 69 -6.62 0.17 -7.44
N ALA A 70 -6.21 1.01 -6.50
CA ALA A 70 -6.66 0.95 -5.12
C ALA A 70 -6.82 2.35 -4.53
N VAL A 71 -7.64 2.43 -3.47
CA VAL A 71 -7.80 3.63 -2.66
C VAL A 71 -7.10 3.43 -1.34
N VAL A 72 -6.19 4.33 -0.99
CA VAL A 72 -5.49 4.33 0.30
C VAL A 72 -6.52 4.50 1.42
N GLN A 73 -6.58 3.54 2.34
CA GLN A 73 -7.54 3.57 3.45
C GLN A 73 -6.96 4.26 4.69
N TRP A 74 -5.67 4.04 4.95
CA TRP A 74 -4.93 4.64 6.06
C TRP A 74 -3.43 4.62 5.73
N THR A 75 -2.68 5.50 6.39
CA THR A 75 -1.22 5.55 6.33
C THR A 75 -0.69 5.64 7.76
N ARG A 76 0.44 5.00 8.04
CA ARG A 76 1.16 5.14 9.30
C ARG A 76 2.63 5.40 8.98
N HIS A 77 3.22 6.34 9.71
CA HIS A 77 4.66 6.52 9.74
C HIS A 77 5.18 5.78 10.95
N ASP A 78 6.14 4.89 10.73
CA ASP A 78 6.94 4.38 11.84
C ASP A 78 8.18 5.27 11.98
N ALA A 79 8.42 5.76 13.18
CA ALA A 79 9.61 6.56 13.48
C ALA A 79 10.85 5.66 13.65
N GLU A 80 10.66 4.35 13.76
CA GLU A 80 11.74 3.40 14.08
C GLU A 80 12.45 2.81 12.85
N THR A 81 11.91 2.94 11.64
CA THR A 81 12.48 2.28 10.45
C THR A 81 13.35 3.16 9.55
N GLY A 82 13.62 4.41 9.94
CA GLY A 82 14.69 5.25 9.35
C GLY A 82 14.57 5.52 7.85
#